data_AF-A0AAU6B2B6-F1
#
_entry.id   AF-A0AAU6B2B6-F1
#
_cell.length_a   1.000
_cell.length_b   1.000
_cell.length_c   1.000
_cell.angle_alpha   90.00
_cell.angle_beta   90.00
_cell.angle_gamma   90.00
#
_symmetry.space_group_name_H-M   'P 1'
#
loop_
_entity.id
_entity.type
_entity.pdbx_description
1 polymer ?
#
loop_
_entity_poly.entity_id
_entity_poly.type
_entity_poly.pdbx_seq_one_letter_code
_entity_poly.pdbx_strand_id
1 'polypeptide(L)'
;MAVYAPPAPVVEIPSHGPETASRHWNRVITVVAVVLIAILGYLTRWICDDGLIFTRAVEQILAGSGPVYNLGERAETSTSALWQWLLALAGFVSGQPDTSTSR
;
A
#
# COMPACT_ATOMS: atom_id res chain seq x y z
N MET A 1 -69.04 -1.77 33.48
CA MET A 1 -67.91 -1.02 34.06
C MET A 1 -66.65 -1.84 33.85
N ALA A 2 -65.83 -1.51 32.86
CA ALA A 2 -64.50 -2.12 32.71
C ALA A 2 -63.53 -1.31 33.58
N VAL A 3 -62.94 -1.97 34.58
CA VAL A 3 -61.96 -1.34 35.49
C VAL A 3 -60.66 -1.15 34.71
N TYR A 4 -60.26 0.10 34.49
CA TYR A 4 -58.94 0.42 33.93
C TYR A 4 -57.87 0.08 34.97
N ALA A 5 -57.11 -0.97 34.74
CA ALA A 5 -55.88 -1.23 35.47
C ALA A 5 -54.75 -0.40 34.83
N PRO A 6 -54.02 0.43 35.58
CA PRO A 6 -52.91 1.20 35.02
C PRO A 6 -51.82 0.25 34.52
N PRO A 7 -51.15 0.56 33.40
CA PRO A 7 -50.01 -0.24 32.94
C PRO A 7 -48.92 -0.25 34.01
N ALA A 8 -48.25 -1.39 34.16
CA ALA A 8 -47.13 -1.53 35.09
C ALA A 8 -46.07 -0.45 34.81
N PRO A 9 -45.41 0.09 35.84
CA PRO A 9 -44.34 1.07 35.64
C PRO A 9 -43.23 0.44 34.82
N VAL A 10 -42.87 1.10 33.71
CA VAL A 10 -41.72 0.70 32.89
C VAL A 10 -40.47 0.94 33.74
N VAL A 11 -39.85 -0.16 34.19
CA VAL A 11 -38.54 -0.10 34.85
C VAL A 11 -37.51 0.18 33.76
N GLU A 12 -37.10 1.44 33.64
CA GLU A 12 -35.95 1.81 32.82
C GLU A 12 -34.70 1.25 33.51
N ILE A 13 -34.13 0.18 32.96
CA ILE A 13 -32.86 -0.37 33.45
C ILE A 13 -31.75 0.57 32.96
N PRO A 14 -31.01 1.26 33.84
CA PRO A 14 -29.90 2.11 33.40
C PRO A 14 -28.86 1.23 32.70
N SER A 15 -28.61 1.47 31.41
CA SER A 15 -27.47 0.90 30.71
C SER A 15 -26.21 1.64 31.18
N HIS A 16 -25.58 1.17 32.26
CA HIS A 16 -24.27 1.65 32.71
C HIS A 16 -23.21 0.59 32.41
N GLY A 17 -22.69 0.62 31.19
CA GLY A 17 -21.40 0.00 30.83
C GLY A 17 -20.48 1.07 30.25
N PRO A 18 -19.15 0.94 30.32
CA PRO A 18 -18.22 2.02 29.94
C PRO A 18 -18.15 2.15 28.41
N GLU A 19 -19.14 2.79 27.81
CA GLU A 19 -19.26 2.95 26.35
C GLU A 19 -18.09 3.72 25.75
N THR A 20 -17.47 4.61 26.52
CA THR A 20 -16.30 5.40 26.09
C THR A 20 -15.02 4.58 26.09
N ALA A 21 -14.79 3.77 27.12
CA ALA A 21 -13.62 2.91 27.22
C ALA A 21 -13.63 1.82 26.13
N SER A 22 -14.79 1.23 25.85
CA SER A 22 -14.93 0.25 24.76
C SER A 22 -14.74 0.89 23.38
N ARG A 23 -15.27 2.10 23.15
CA ARG A 23 -15.04 2.87 21.90
C ARG A 23 -13.58 3.24 21.71
N HIS A 24 -12.88 3.69 22.75
CA HIS A 24 -11.46 4.02 22.67
C HIS A 24 -10.61 2.78 22.41
N TRP A 25 -10.91 1.68 23.09
CA TRP A 25 -10.21 0.42 22.89
C TRP A 25 -10.37 -0.13 21.47
N ASN A 26 -11.60 -0.12 20.95
CA ASN A 26 -11.87 -0.51 19.56
C ASN A 26 -11.10 0.37 18.56
N ARG A 27 -11.08 1.69 18.76
CA ARG A 27 -10.31 2.61 17.91
C ARG A 27 -8.81 2.30 17.93
N VAL A 28 -8.24 2.07 19.12
CA VAL A 28 -6.82 1.73 19.25
C VAL A 28 -6.51 0.44 18.50
N ILE A 29 -7.30 -0.62 18.71
CA ILE A 29 -7.09 -1.89 18.01
C ILE A 29 -7.20 -1.71 16.49
N THR A 30 -8.20 -0.96 16.00
CA THR A 30 -8.35 -0.71 14.57
C THR A 30 -7.15 0.04 14.00
N VAL A 31 -6.69 1.11 14.66
CA VAL A 31 -5.52 1.89 14.20
C VAL A 31 -4.28 1.01 14.19
N VAL A 32 -4.04 0.24 15.26
CA VAL A 32 -2.90 -0.68 15.35
C VAL A 32 -2.96 -1.72 14.23
N ALA A 33 -4.12 -2.34 13.98
CA ALA A 33 -4.29 -3.32 12.92
C ALA A 33 -4.01 -2.71 11.54
N VAL A 34 -4.52 -1.51 11.24
CA VAL A 34 -4.27 -0.81 9.97
C VAL A 34 -2.77 -0.50 9.80
N VAL A 35 -2.12 0.01 10.85
CA VAL A 35 -0.69 0.34 10.81
C VAL A 35 0.15 -0.93 10.60
N LEU A 36 -0.16 -2.02 11.32
CA LEU A 36 0.53 -3.29 11.13
C LEU A 36 0.34 -3.83 9.72
N ILE A 37 -0.88 -3.88 9.21
CA ILE A 37 -1.15 -4.34 7.84
C ILE A 37 -0.40 -3.47 6.82
N ALA A 38 -0.38 -2.15 7.00
CA ALA A 38 0.34 -1.25 6.11
C ALA A 38 1.87 -1.49 6.15
N ILE A 39 2.45 -1.65 7.34
CA ILE A 39 3.88 -1.91 7.51
C ILE A 39 4.24 -3.28 6.91
N LEU A 40 3.54 -4.35 7.30
CA LEU A 40 3.83 -5.69 6.80
C LEU A 40 3.62 -5.76 5.29
N GLY A 41 2.52 -5.20 4.78
CA GLY A 41 2.25 -5.15 3.34
C GLY A 41 3.32 -4.39 2.55
N TYR A 42 3.90 -3.33 3.13
CA TYR A 42 5.03 -2.62 2.52
C TYR A 42 6.32 -3.45 2.54
N LEU A 43 6.63 -4.08 3.67
CA LEU A 43 7.83 -4.91 3.83
C LEU A 43 7.80 -6.18 2.97
N THR A 44 6.62 -6.75 2.74
CA THR A 44 6.42 -7.94 1.90
C THR A 44 5.82 -7.60 0.53
N ARG A 45 6.01 -6.37 0.04
CA ARG A 45 5.45 -5.95 -1.25
C ARG A 45 6.01 -6.83 -2.37
N TRP A 46 5.13 -7.37 -3.19
CA TRP A 46 5.49 -8.13 -4.38
C TRP A 46 5.59 -7.21 -5.59
N ILE A 47 6.44 -7.58 -6.56
CA ILE A 47 6.52 -6.92 -7.87
C ILE A 47 6.15 -7.94 -8.94
N CYS A 48 5.34 -7.51 -9.92
CA CYS A 48 4.99 -8.36 -11.06
C CYS A 48 6.23 -8.78 -11.85
N ASP A 49 6.23 -9.99 -12.40
CA ASP A 49 7.31 -10.48 -13.28
C ASP A 49 7.55 -9.51 -14.45
N ASP A 50 6.48 -8.96 -15.03
CA ASP A 50 6.57 -7.91 -16.07
C ASP A 50 7.24 -6.63 -15.55
N GLY A 51 7.14 -6.34 -14.26
CA GLY A 51 7.80 -5.21 -13.61
C GLY A 51 9.33 -5.32 -13.69
N LEU A 52 9.87 -6.53 -13.68
CA LEU A 52 11.31 -6.76 -13.79
C LEU A 52 11.86 -6.29 -15.15
N ILE A 53 11.07 -6.41 -16.22
CA ILE A 53 11.43 -5.92 -17.56
C ILE A 53 11.64 -4.40 -17.53
N PHE A 54 10.73 -3.66 -16.90
CA PHE A 54 10.86 -2.21 -16.75
C PHE A 54 12.07 -1.84 -15.89
N THR A 55 12.29 -2.50 -14.75
CA THR A 55 13.41 -2.16 -13.86
C THR A 55 14.76 -2.35 -14.55
N ARG A 56 14.93 -3.43 -15.32
CA ARG A 56 16.17 -3.69 -16.04
C ARG A 56 16.39 -2.68 -17.16
N ALA A 57 15.36 -2.35 -17.92
CA ALA A 57 15.46 -1.33 -18.96
C ALA A 57 15.75 0.06 -18.36
N VAL A 58 15.20 0.39 -17.19
CA VAL A 58 15.50 1.61 -16.45
C VAL A 58 16.95 1.65 -15.97
N GLU A 59 17.47 0.55 -15.42
CA GLU A 59 18.90 0.44 -15.06
C GLU A 59 19.81 0.66 -16.27
N GLN A 60 19.46 0.11 -17.44
CA GLN A 60 20.22 0.33 -18.68
C GLN A 60 20.13 1.78 -19.17
N ILE A 61 18.97 2.44 -19.03
CA ILE A 61 18.82 3.86 -19.35
C ILE A 61 19.72 4.70 -18.45
N LEU A 62 19.67 4.47 -17.13
CA LEU A 62 20.46 5.22 -16.15
C LEU A 62 21.97 4.96 -16.33
N ALA A 63 22.36 3.75 -16.75
CA ALA A 63 23.73 3.42 -17.12
C ALA A 63 24.19 3.99 -18.48
N GLY A 64 23.29 4.65 -19.24
CA GLY A 64 23.61 5.29 -20.53
C GLY A 64 23.52 4.39 -21.76
N SER A 65 23.13 3.12 -21.60
CA SER A 65 22.96 2.15 -22.71
C SER A 65 21.68 2.36 -23.51
N GLY A 66 20.74 3.14 -22.97
CA GLY A 66 19.42 3.40 -23.58
C GLY A 66 18.34 2.40 -23.17
N PRO A 67 17.14 2.47 -23.78
CA PRO A 67 15.95 1.69 -23.39
C PRO A 67 16.01 0.23 -23.87
N VAL A 68 17.08 -0.49 -23.55
CA VAL A 68 17.31 -1.88 -23.96
C VAL A 68 17.25 -2.83 -22.78
N TYR A 69 16.80 -4.07 -23.02
CA TYR A 69 16.82 -5.13 -22.01
C TYR A 69 18.15 -5.92 -22.02
N ASN A 70 18.66 -6.22 -23.21
CA ASN A 70 19.95 -6.86 -23.46
C ASN A 70 20.89 -5.87 -24.15
N LEU A 71 22.16 -5.83 -23.73
CA LEU A 71 23.18 -5.00 -24.37
C LEU A 71 23.48 -5.52 -25.78
N GLY A 72 23.55 -4.61 -26.74
CA GLY A 72 23.82 -4.94 -28.15
C GLY A 72 22.61 -5.39 -28.96
N GLU A 73 21.50 -5.75 -28.32
CA GLU A 73 20.23 -6.05 -28.98
C GLU A 73 19.28 -4.85 -28.83
N ARG A 74 18.86 -4.25 -29.94
CA ARG A 74 17.86 -3.17 -29.94
C ARG A 74 16.45 -3.76 -29.98
N ALA A 75 16.03 -4.37 -28.87
CA ALA A 75 14.67 -4.86 -28.70
C ALA A 75 13.94 -4.02 -27.63
N GLU A 76 12.84 -3.38 -28.02
CA GLU A 76 11.98 -2.65 -27.09
C GLU A 76 11.05 -3.63 -26.39
N THR A 77 11.46 -4.12 -25.22
CA THR A 77 10.71 -5.11 -24.44
C THR A 77 9.54 -4.50 -23.65
N SER A 78 9.49 -3.18 -23.57
CA SER A 78 8.45 -2.45 -22.85
C SER A 78 7.18 -2.32 -23.68
N THR A 79 6.04 -2.61 -23.06
CA THR A 79 4.71 -2.40 -23.65
C THR A 79 4.24 -0.95 -23.52
N SER A 80 4.97 -0.09 -22.79
CA SER A 80 4.64 1.32 -22.57
C SER A 80 5.90 2.18 -22.47
N ALA A 81 6.25 2.85 -23.57
CA ALA A 81 7.41 3.74 -23.63
C ALA A 81 7.29 4.90 -22.62
N LEU A 82 6.11 5.53 -22.51
CA LEU A 82 5.91 6.65 -21.57
C LEU A 82 6.15 6.21 -20.12
N TRP A 83 5.60 5.07 -19.74
CA TRP A 83 5.77 4.56 -18.37
C TRP A 83 7.22 4.26 -18.04
N GLN A 84 7.95 3.66 -18.98
CA GLN A 84 9.39 3.39 -18.83
C GLN A 84 10.19 4.67 -18.60
N TRP A 85 9.93 5.74 -19.36
CA TRP A 85 10.63 7.02 -19.17
C TRP A 85 10.25 7.71 -17.87
N LEU A 86 9.00 7.60 -17.42
CA LEU A 86 8.60 8.08 -16.09
C LEU A 86 9.34 7.36 -14.97
N LEU A 87 9.51 6.04 -15.07
CA LEU A 87 10.30 5.26 -14.12
C LEU A 87 11.78 5.63 -14.15
N ALA A 88 12.35 5.87 -15.34
CA ALA A 88 13.73 6.33 -15.48
C ALA A 88 13.93 7.71 -14.84
N LEU A 89 13.00 8.64 -15.06
CA LEU A 89 13.02 9.96 -14.42
C LEU A 89 12.91 9.83 -12.89
N ALA A 90 12.02 8.98 -12.39
CA ALA A 90 11.89 8.73 -10.96
C ALA A 90 13.17 8.13 -10.35
N GLY A 91 13.80 7.16 -11.02
CA GLY A 91 15.09 6.58 -10.62
C GLY A 91 16.21 7.63 -10.57
N PHE A 92 16.27 8.49 -11.59
CA PHE A 92 17.21 9.60 -11.64
C PHE A 92 17.01 10.60 -10.47
N VAL A 93 15.77 11.02 -10.22
CA VAL A 93 15.45 12.00 -9.14
C VAL A 93 15.68 11.41 -7.75
N SER A 94 15.39 10.12 -7.56
CA SER A 94 15.63 9.42 -6.28
C SER A 94 17.11 9.13 -6.01
N GLY A 95 18.00 9.39 -6.96
CA GLY A 95 19.43 9.22 -6.81
C GLY A 95 19.83 7.76 -6.66
N GLN A 96 19.16 6.83 -7.36
CA GLN A 96 19.55 5.42 -7.33
C GLN A 96 21.00 5.28 -7.81
N PRO A 97 21.94 4.80 -6.98
CA PRO A 97 23.31 4.64 -7.39
C PRO A 97 23.43 3.50 -8.39
N ASP A 98 24.27 3.72 -9.41
CA ASP A 98 24.63 2.73 -10.42
C ASP A 98 25.22 1.49 -9.73
N THR A 99 24.44 0.42 -9.60
CA THR A 99 24.88 -0.85 -8.98
C THR A 99 25.97 -1.55 -9.79
N SER A 100 26.32 -1.04 -10.97
CA SER A 100 27.36 -1.53 -11.87
C SER A 100 28.80 -1.21 -11.40
N THR A 101 29.00 -0.26 -10.48
CA THR A 101 30.35 0.12 -10.04
C THR A 101 30.94 -0.82 -8.98
N SER A 102 30.17 -1.77 -8.45
CA SER A 102 30.60 -2.63 -7.32
C SER A 102 30.64 -4.14 -7.63
N ARG A 103 30.82 -4.56 -8.88
CA ARG A 103 31.10 -5.97 -9.22
C ARG A 103 32.32 -6.11 -10.10
#